data_AF-U2V4L5-F1
#
_entry.id   AF-U2V4L5-F1
#
_cell.length_a   1.000
_cell.length_b   1.000
_cell.length_c   1.000
_cell.angle_alpha   90.00
_cell.angle_beta   90.00
_cell.angle_gamma   90.00
#
_symmetry.space_group_name_H-M   'P 1'
#
loop_
_entity.id
_entity.type
_entity.pdbx_description
1 polymer ?
#
loop_
_entity_poly.entity_id
_entity_poly.type
_entity_poly.pdbx_seq_one_letter_code
_entity_poly.pdbx_strand_id
1 'polypeptide(L)'
;MQFQPYFRNGLLERYEVYNYGHALEILHDAFSVEWQEIQSCLCGLTLTMADLKKAGGNGSPIPQKFDDLLYPYGWREIRISGDLIVKKYPRQSAQRRGRFSDQPYEIDTIQGYIDGHNIDFLKNRVAFDLEWNSKDQTFDRDLLAMRTYFDCGLIDVGVIVTRAEDLNDIFRTTTDDKGMLLIKKYGASTTWMGKLLYRLNSRRNGGCPILAVGIRKECVQDDA
;
A
#
# COMPACT_ATOMS: atom_id res chain seq x y z
N MET A 1 -6.51 19.02 8.21
CA MET A 1 -5.89 19.36 6.91
C MET A 1 -7.00 19.34 5.87
N GLN A 2 -7.11 20.35 5.01
CA GLN A 2 -8.16 20.36 3.98
C GLN A 2 -7.65 19.58 2.77
N PHE A 3 -8.18 18.39 2.54
CA PHE A 3 -7.73 17.52 1.43
C PHE A 3 -8.35 17.90 0.08
N GLN A 4 -9.45 18.66 0.09
CA GLN A 4 -10.19 19.04 -1.12
C GLN A 4 -9.35 19.52 -2.32
N PRO A 5 -8.31 20.36 -2.20
CA PRO A 5 -7.55 20.80 -3.36
C PRO A 5 -6.75 19.69 -4.06
N TYR A 6 -6.48 18.57 -3.37
CA TYR A 6 -5.68 17.47 -3.90
C TYR A 6 -6.50 16.38 -4.60
N PHE A 7 -7.83 16.40 -4.42
CA PHE A 7 -8.73 15.34 -4.88
C PHE A 7 -9.75 15.84 -5.91
N ARG A 8 -10.07 15.00 -6.89
CA ARG A 8 -11.23 15.21 -7.78
C ARG A 8 -12.51 15.29 -6.95
N ASN A 9 -13.45 16.11 -7.42
CA ASN A 9 -14.75 16.30 -6.77
C ASN A 9 -15.47 14.96 -6.57
N GLY A 10 -16.09 14.78 -5.40
CA GLY A 10 -16.86 13.58 -5.03
C GLY A 10 -16.02 12.39 -4.54
N LEU A 11 -14.69 12.36 -4.73
CA LEU A 11 -13.87 11.25 -4.21
C LEU A 11 -13.92 11.16 -2.68
N LEU A 12 -13.86 12.30 -1.98
CA LEU A 12 -13.87 12.31 -0.50
C LEU A 12 -15.22 11.92 0.12
N GLU A 13 -16.28 11.81 -0.68
CA GLU A 13 -17.57 11.24 -0.25
C GLU A 13 -17.53 9.71 -0.26
N ARG A 14 -16.75 9.14 -1.18
CA ARG A 14 -16.62 7.70 -1.42
C ARG A 14 -15.42 7.07 -0.72
N TYR A 15 -14.47 7.90 -0.28
CA TYR A 15 -13.22 7.47 0.32
C TYR A 15 -12.90 8.31 1.55
N GLU A 16 -12.42 7.66 2.61
CA GLU A 16 -11.70 8.34 3.70
C GLU A 16 -10.19 8.34 3.42
N VAL A 17 -9.49 9.36 3.90
CA VAL A 17 -8.07 9.57 3.57
C VAL A 17 -7.30 9.99 4.82
N TYR A 18 -6.13 9.38 5.01
CA TYR A 18 -5.19 9.73 6.06
C TYR A 18 -3.79 9.90 5.47
N ASN A 19 -3.23 11.10 5.64
CA ASN A 19 -1.95 11.50 5.06
C ASN A 19 -0.83 11.41 6.10
N TYR A 20 0.18 10.56 5.86
CA TYR A 20 1.35 10.39 6.74
C TYR A 20 2.63 10.78 6.00
N GLY A 21 3.45 11.62 6.62
CA GLY A 21 4.76 11.99 6.07
C GLY A 21 4.71 12.81 4.78
N HIS A 22 3.64 13.60 4.58
CA HIS A 22 3.41 14.39 3.37
C HIS A 22 3.26 13.58 2.08
N ALA A 23 2.76 12.35 2.18
CA ALA A 23 2.54 11.47 1.03
C ALA A 23 1.67 12.11 -0.04
N LEU A 24 0.60 12.79 0.35
CA LEU A 24 -0.32 13.44 -0.58
C LEU A 24 0.36 14.57 -1.36
N GLU A 25 1.17 15.39 -0.69
CA GLU A 25 1.92 16.48 -1.30
C GLU A 25 2.98 15.94 -2.28
N ILE A 26 3.69 14.87 -1.89
CA ILE A 26 4.64 14.18 -2.77
C ILE A 26 3.93 13.62 -4.01
N LEU A 27 2.80 12.93 -3.83
CA LEU A 27 2.00 12.40 -4.94
C LEU A 27 1.51 13.52 -5.86
N HIS A 28 1.00 14.61 -5.29
CA HIS A 28 0.43 15.70 -6.06
C HIS A 28 1.48 16.47 -6.87
N ASP A 29 2.61 16.85 -6.24
CA ASP A 29 3.58 17.77 -6.84
C ASP A 29 4.70 17.05 -7.61
N ALA A 30 5.17 15.90 -7.12
CA ALA A 30 6.29 15.17 -7.72
C ALA A 30 5.84 14.02 -8.64
N PHE A 31 4.69 13.40 -8.34
CA PHE A 31 4.15 12.25 -9.08
C PHE A 31 2.73 12.52 -9.62
N SER A 32 2.53 13.72 -10.18
CA SER A 32 1.21 14.20 -10.58
C SER A 32 0.50 13.28 -11.58
N VAL A 33 1.25 12.57 -12.43
CA VAL A 33 0.70 11.62 -13.42
C VAL A 33 0.17 10.38 -12.70
N GLU A 34 1.00 9.74 -11.88
CA GLU A 34 0.62 8.59 -11.06
C GLU A 34 -0.56 8.93 -10.15
N TRP A 35 -0.55 10.13 -9.55
CA TRP A 35 -1.65 10.59 -8.72
C TRP A 35 -2.96 10.74 -9.49
N GLN A 36 -2.92 11.29 -10.71
CA GLN A 36 -4.11 11.38 -11.56
C GLN A 36 -4.65 10.00 -11.97
N GLU A 37 -3.76 9.04 -12.21
CA GLU A 37 -4.12 7.66 -12.54
C GLU A 37 -4.73 6.92 -11.35
N ILE A 38 -4.14 7.07 -10.15
CA ILE A 38 -4.71 6.53 -8.90
C ILE A 38 -6.11 7.12 -8.69
N GLN A 39 -6.29 8.43 -8.85
CA GLN A 39 -7.61 9.04 -8.75
C GLN A 39 -8.58 8.53 -9.82
N SER A 40 -8.13 8.33 -11.06
CA SER A 40 -8.95 7.70 -12.11
C SER A 40 -9.37 6.27 -11.73
N CYS A 41 -8.48 5.48 -11.15
CA CYS A 41 -8.77 4.14 -10.63
C CYS A 41 -9.82 4.21 -9.51
N LEU A 42 -9.64 5.06 -8.51
CA LEU A 42 -10.60 5.24 -7.42
C LEU A 42 -11.96 5.73 -7.94
N CYS A 43 -11.98 6.68 -8.89
CA CYS A 43 -13.23 7.11 -9.52
C CYS A 43 -13.94 5.96 -10.23
N GLY A 44 -13.18 5.15 -10.99
CA GLY A 44 -13.69 4.05 -11.82
C GLY A 44 -14.01 2.77 -11.06
N LEU A 45 -13.63 2.65 -9.78
CA LEU A 45 -13.97 1.49 -8.96
C LEU A 45 -15.48 1.43 -8.74
N THR A 46 -16.10 0.31 -9.11
CA THR A 46 -17.50 0.02 -8.79
C THR A 46 -17.55 -1.27 -8.00
N LEU A 47 -18.13 -1.24 -6.80
CA LEU A 47 -18.40 -2.44 -6.00
C LEU A 47 -19.89 -2.74 -6.05
N THR A 48 -20.26 -3.99 -6.33
CA THR A 48 -21.66 -4.44 -6.30
C THR A 48 -21.91 -5.35 -5.12
N MET A 49 -23.18 -5.55 -4.76
CA MET A 49 -23.55 -6.51 -3.73
C MET A 49 -23.09 -7.94 -4.08
N ALA A 50 -23.12 -8.29 -5.36
CA ALA A 50 -22.59 -9.57 -5.85
C ALA A 50 -21.07 -9.72 -5.59
N ASP A 51 -20.28 -8.65 -5.72
CA ASP A 51 -18.84 -8.70 -5.42
C ASP A 51 -18.59 -9.00 -3.94
N LEU A 52 -19.38 -8.38 -3.07
CA LEU A 52 -19.22 -8.52 -1.62
C LEU A 52 -19.58 -9.93 -1.14
N LYS A 53 -20.58 -10.55 -1.78
CA LYS A 53 -21.09 -11.91 -1.47
C LYS A 53 -20.17 -13.04 -1.96
N LYS A 54 -19.46 -12.86 -3.08
CA LYS A 54 -18.53 -13.90 -3.59
C LYS A 54 -17.51 -14.34 -2.53
N ALA A 55 -17.13 -15.61 -2.53
CA ALA A 55 -16.15 -16.13 -1.57
C ALA A 55 -14.79 -15.40 -1.66
N GLY A 56 -14.06 -15.34 -0.54
CA GLY A 56 -12.72 -14.74 -0.48
C GLY A 56 -11.61 -15.64 -1.05
N GLY A 57 -10.36 -15.16 -1.01
CA GLY A 57 -9.19 -15.82 -1.61
C GLY A 57 -8.92 -15.32 -3.05
N ASN A 58 -8.23 -16.12 -3.87
CA ASN A 58 -7.89 -15.79 -5.27
C ASN A 58 -9.12 -15.61 -6.20
N GLY A 59 -10.35 -15.73 -5.68
CA GLY A 59 -11.60 -15.56 -6.43
C GLY A 59 -12.39 -14.29 -6.08
N SER A 60 -11.90 -13.42 -5.19
CA SER A 60 -12.54 -12.12 -4.97
C SER A 60 -12.40 -11.26 -6.22
N PRO A 61 -13.49 -10.69 -6.76
CA PRO A 61 -13.41 -9.88 -7.98
C PRO A 61 -12.74 -8.52 -7.73
N ILE A 62 -12.54 -8.13 -6.47
CA ILE A 62 -12.14 -6.76 -6.13
C ILE A 62 -10.68 -6.50 -6.49
N PRO A 63 -9.70 -7.35 -6.12
CA PRO A 63 -8.33 -7.21 -6.62
C PRO A 63 -8.23 -7.13 -8.14
N GLN A 64 -8.94 -8.03 -8.85
CA GLN A 64 -8.98 -8.02 -10.31
C GLN A 64 -9.50 -6.70 -10.89
N LYS A 65 -10.47 -6.04 -10.24
CA LYS A 65 -10.95 -4.72 -10.68
C LYS A 65 -9.86 -3.65 -10.62
N PHE A 66 -8.96 -3.71 -9.64
CA PHE A 66 -7.82 -2.80 -9.59
C PHE A 66 -6.80 -3.14 -10.68
N ASP A 67 -6.54 -4.43 -10.94
CA ASP A 67 -5.71 -4.85 -12.09
C ASP A 67 -6.24 -4.26 -13.39
N ASP A 68 -7.53 -4.46 -13.67
CA ASP A 68 -8.18 -4.00 -14.90
C ASP A 68 -8.11 -2.47 -15.06
N LEU A 69 -8.11 -1.72 -13.95
CA LEU A 69 -8.04 -0.26 -13.93
C LEU A 69 -6.61 0.29 -14.01
N LEU A 70 -5.64 -0.36 -13.35
CA LEU A 70 -4.28 0.15 -13.21
C LEU A 70 -3.32 -0.41 -14.26
N TYR A 71 -3.51 -1.63 -14.72
CA TYR A 71 -2.63 -2.24 -15.74
C TYR A 71 -2.61 -1.48 -17.07
N PRO A 72 -3.72 -0.91 -17.58
CA PRO A 72 -3.69 -0.07 -18.77
C PRO A 72 -2.80 1.17 -18.63
N TYR A 73 -2.63 1.68 -17.40
CA TYR A 73 -1.73 2.80 -17.10
C TYR A 73 -0.27 2.36 -16.86
N GLY A 74 0.04 1.08 -16.97
CA GLY A 74 1.41 0.56 -16.85
C GLY A 74 1.84 0.20 -15.43
N TRP A 75 0.94 0.24 -14.45
CA TRP A 75 1.20 -0.29 -13.10
C TRP A 75 1.30 -1.81 -13.15
N ARG A 76 2.22 -2.40 -12.39
CA ARG A 76 2.44 -3.86 -12.40
C ARG A 76 2.74 -4.36 -11.00
N GLU A 77 2.35 -5.60 -10.72
CA GLU A 77 2.87 -6.34 -9.59
C GLU A 77 4.37 -6.53 -9.77
N ILE A 78 5.15 -6.15 -8.76
CA ILE A 78 6.61 -6.24 -8.81
C ILE A 78 7.12 -6.94 -7.55
N ARG A 79 7.94 -7.97 -7.77
CA ARG A 79 8.83 -8.51 -6.74
C ARG A 79 10.16 -7.76 -6.78
N ILE A 80 10.55 -7.19 -5.66
CA ILE A 80 11.84 -6.49 -5.51
C ILE A 80 12.75 -7.35 -4.63
N SER A 81 13.95 -7.63 -5.13
CA SER A 81 15.00 -8.26 -4.32
C SER A 81 16.37 -7.62 -4.55
N GLY A 82 17.27 -7.75 -3.58
CA GLY A 82 18.60 -7.18 -3.65
C GLY A 82 19.49 -7.61 -2.49
N ASP A 83 20.78 -7.77 -2.76
CA ASP A 83 21.81 -8.06 -1.77
C ASP A 83 22.48 -6.76 -1.30
N LEU A 84 22.99 -6.75 -0.06
CA LEU A 84 23.81 -5.65 0.45
C LEU A 84 25.28 -6.06 0.49
N ILE A 85 26.10 -5.42 -0.34
CA ILE A 85 27.56 -5.60 -0.33
C ILE A 85 28.18 -4.61 0.65
N VAL A 86 28.79 -5.13 1.71
CA VAL A 86 29.50 -4.35 2.73
C VAL A 86 31.00 -4.46 2.48
N LYS A 87 31.66 -3.32 2.25
CA LYS A 87 33.12 -3.24 2.01
C LYS A 87 33.79 -2.50 3.14
N LYS A 88 34.79 -3.13 3.80
CA LYS A 88 35.53 -2.54 4.92
C LYS A 88 36.92 -2.14 4.46
N TYR A 89 37.23 -0.84 4.54
CA TYR A 89 38.52 -0.27 4.10
C TYR A 89 39.37 0.10 5.30
N PRO A 90 40.57 -0.48 5.46
CA PRO A 90 41.45 -0.12 6.56
C PRO A 90 42.09 1.25 6.31
N ARG A 91 42.63 1.87 7.35
CA ARG A 91 43.47 3.06 7.19
C ARG A 91 44.76 2.68 6.46
N GLN A 92 45.27 3.55 5.59
CA GLN A 92 46.52 3.31 4.86
C GLN A 92 47.75 3.23 5.78
N SER A 93 47.73 3.99 6.88
CA SER A 93 48.78 4.01 7.88
C SER A 93 48.18 4.39 9.23
N ALA A 94 48.69 3.80 10.32
CA ALA A 94 48.28 4.13 11.69
C ALA A 94 48.53 5.61 12.05
N GLN A 95 49.51 6.25 11.41
CA GLN A 95 49.94 7.62 11.72
C GLN A 95 49.17 8.70 10.93
N ARG A 96 48.53 8.35 9.80
CA ARG A 96 47.80 9.31 8.94
C ARG A 96 46.30 9.14 9.09
N ARG A 97 45.68 9.99 9.92
CA ARG A 97 44.22 10.04 10.06
C ARG A 97 43.56 10.54 8.76
N GLY A 98 42.42 9.95 8.41
CA GLY A 98 41.55 10.39 7.31
C GLY A 98 41.85 9.80 5.92
N ARG A 99 42.91 8.98 5.76
CA ARG A 99 43.19 8.27 4.50
C ARG A 99 42.96 6.76 4.64
N PHE A 100 42.11 6.21 3.77
CA PHE A 100 41.74 4.79 3.73
C PHE A 100 42.35 4.13 2.47
N SER A 101 42.55 2.81 2.53
CA SER A 101 43.00 2.01 1.39
C SER A 101 41.99 2.10 0.24
N ASP A 102 42.48 2.01 -1.00
CA ASP A 102 41.63 1.91 -2.18
C ASP A 102 41.07 0.48 -2.37
N GLN A 103 41.66 -0.49 -1.68
CA GLN A 103 41.20 -1.88 -1.67
C GLN A 103 40.60 -2.24 -0.30
N PRO A 104 39.42 -2.89 -0.26
CA PRO A 104 38.84 -3.36 0.99
C PRO A 104 39.65 -4.55 1.52
N TYR A 105 39.78 -4.66 2.83
CA TYR A 105 40.41 -5.85 3.45
C TYR A 105 39.39 -7.00 3.64
N GLU A 106 38.10 -6.66 3.64
CA GLU A 106 37.00 -7.58 3.84
C GLU A 106 35.78 -7.09 3.04
N ILE A 107 35.16 -8.02 2.31
CA ILE A 107 33.93 -7.80 1.55
C ILE A 107 32.94 -8.87 2.00
N ASP A 108 31.85 -8.43 2.62
CA ASP A 108 30.74 -9.30 3.01
C ASP A 108 29.54 -9.04 2.10
N THR A 109 28.79 -10.09 1.78
CA THR A 109 27.50 -9.95 1.07
C THR A 109 26.39 -10.46 1.97
N ILE A 110 25.48 -9.57 2.33
CA ILE A 110 24.25 -9.94 3.02
C ILE A 110 23.22 -10.25 1.94
N GLN A 111 23.00 -11.55 1.71
CA GLN A 111 22.05 -12.02 0.71
C GLN A 111 20.61 -11.70 1.13
N GLY A 112 19.78 -11.31 0.17
CA GLY A 112 18.36 -11.02 0.40
C GLY A 112 18.14 -9.89 1.41
N TYR A 113 19.05 -8.91 1.44
CA TYR A 113 18.89 -7.72 2.30
C TYR A 113 17.57 -7.00 1.99
N ILE A 114 17.24 -6.94 0.70
CA ILE A 114 15.92 -6.63 0.19
C ILE A 114 15.34 -7.98 -0.26
N ASP A 115 14.46 -8.57 0.55
CA ASP A 115 13.63 -9.73 0.17
C ASP A 115 12.24 -9.49 0.78
N GLY A 116 11.65 -8.39 0.36
CA GLY A 116 10.37 -7.91 0.85
C GLY A 116 9.20 -8.63 0.20
N HIS A 117 8.00 -8.28 0.67
CA HIS A 117 6.77 -8.70 0.03
C HIS A 117 6.65 -8.08 -1.37
N ASN A 118 5.96 -8.77 -2.28
CA ASN A 118 5.55 -8.18 -3.55
C ASN A 118 4.73 -6.92 -3.27
N ILE A 119 4.93 -5.89 -4.09
CA ILE A 119 4.05 -4.74 -4.14
C ILE A 119 2.99 -5.05 -5.19
N ASP A 120 1.72 -4.88 -4.87
CA ASP A 120 0.62 -5.18 -5.79
C ASP A 120 0.75 -4.35 -7.07
N PHE A 121 1.12 -3.07 -6.92
CA PHE A 121 1.30 -2.16 -8.03
C PHE A 121 2.47 -1.20 -7.78
N LEU A 122 3.49 -1.28 -8.62
CA LEU A 122 4.58 -0.31 -8.66
C LEU A 122 4.59 0.40 -10.02
N LYS A 123 4.69 1.73 -9.98
CA LYS A 123 4.99 2.55 -11.16
C LYS A 123 5.97 3.64 -10.78
N ASN A 124 7.07 3.72 -11.52
CA ASN A 124 8.18 4.62 -11.20
C ASN A 124 8.62 4.45 -9.74
N ARG A 125 8.38 5.44 -8.89
CA ARG A 125 8.77 5.44 -7.47
C ARG A 125 7.56 5.52 -6.53
N VAL A 126 6.37 5.19 -7.04
CA VAL A 126 5.12 5.15 -6.28
C VAL A 126 4.69 3.70 -6.11
N ALA A 127 4.62 3.24 -4.87
CA ALA A 127 4.05 1.94 -4.50
C ALA A 127 2.57 2.06 -4.18
N PHE A 128 1.77 1.09 -4.58
CA PHE A 128 0.36 1.00 -4.26
C PHE A 128 0.03 -0.45 -3.88
N ASP A 129 -0.54 -0.64 -2.68
CA ASP A 129 -1.02 -1.94 -2.18
C ASP A 129 -2.52 -1.89 -1.89
N LEU A 130 -3.22 -2.95 -2.28
CA LEU A 130 -4.65 -3.15 -2.06
C LEU A 130 -4.90 -4.23 -1.00
N GLU A 131 -5.34 -3.79 0.17
CA GLU A 131 -5.67 -4.67 1.28
C GLU A 131 -7.18 -4.78 1.51
N TRP A 132 -7.82 -5.69 0.79
CA TRP A 132 -9.28 -5.84 0.80
C TRP A 132 -9.84 -6.69 1.96
N ASN A 133 -9.36 -7.92 2.14
CA ASN A 133 -9.88 -8.84 3.16
C ASN A 133 -8.88 -9.93 3.57
N SER A 134 -7.59 -9.57 3.57
CA SER A 134 -6.50 -10.40 4.06
C SER A 134 -6.50 -10.44 5.60
N LYS A 135 -5.64 -11.27 6.20
CA LYS A 135 -5.39 -11.21 7.66
C LYS A 135 -4.74 -9.86 8.00
N ASP A 136 -5.12 -9.24 9.12
CA ASP A 136 -4.63 -7.89 9.46
C ASP A 136 -3.11 -7.80 9.67
N GLN A 137 -2.44 -8.92 9.96
CA GLN A 137 -0.98 -9.07 10.03
C GLN A 137 -0.29 -8.72 8.71
N THR A 138 -1.01 -8.80 7.59
CA THR A 138 -0.52 -8.41 6.26
C THR A 138 -0.02 -6.96 6.27
N PHE A 139 -0.71 -6.03 6.92
CA PHE A 139 -0.24 -4.63 7.01
C PHE A 139 1.16 -4.49 7.61
N ASP A 140 1.55 -5.35 8.56
CA ASP A 140 2.89 -5.27 9.15
C ASP A 140 3.98 -5.62 8.14
N ARG A 141 3.70 -6.58 7.26
CA ARG A 141 4.57 -6.98 6.17
C ARG A 141 4.64 -5.90 5.10
N ASP A 142 3.51 -5.34 4.70
CA ASP A 142 3.47 -4.36 3.60
C ASP A 142 4.14 -3.04 4.04
N LEU A 143 3.87 -2.58 5.27
CA LEU A 143 4.56 -1.41 5.84
C LEU A 143 6.06 -1.64 6.01
N LEU A 144 6.49 -2.85 6.37
CA LEU A 144 7.92 -3.20 6.44
C LEU A 144 8.57 -3.19 5.05
N ALA A 145 7.87 -3.72 4.04
CA ALA A 145 8.34 -3.73 2.66
C ALA A 145 8.46 -2.30 2.12
N MET A 146 7.41 -1.49 2.21
CA MET A 146 7.43 -0.07 1.80
C MET A 146 8.51 0.73 2.53
N ARG A 147 8.71 0.49 3.84
CA ARG A 147 9.83 1.08 4.58
C ARG A 147 11.18 0.72 3.97
N THR A 148 11.40 -0.57 3.72
CA THR A 148 12.67 -1.09 3.21
C THR A 148 12.96 -0.52 1.82
N TYR A 149 11.95 -0.49 0.95
CA TYR A 149 12.06 0.05 -0.39
C TYR A 149 12.32 1.56 -0.38
N PHE A 150 11.70 2.30 0.54
CA PHE A 150 11.99 3.72 0.73
C PHE A 150 13.40 3.97 1.26
N ASP A 151 13.84 3.24 2.30
CA ASP A 151 15.17 3.36 2.89
C ASP A 151 16.28 3.03 1.87
N CYS A 152 16.00 2.13 0.91
CA CYS A 152 16.88 1.78 -0.20
C CYS A 152 16.78 2.76 -1.40
N GLY A 153 15.90 3.76 -1.33
CA GLY A 153 15.67 4.71 -2.41
C GLY A 153 15.07 4.06 -3.66
N LEU A 154 14.22 3.06 -3.54
CA LEU A 154 13.49 2.42 -4.65
C LEU A 154 12.11 3.05 -4.87
N ILE A 155 11.48 3.52 -3.79
CA ILE A 155 10.21 4.26 -3.82
C ILE A 155 10.36 5.55 -3.00
N ASP A 156 9.51 6.53 -3.29
CA ASP A 156 9.45 7.81 -2.55
C ASP A 156 8.14 7.96 -1.76
N VAL A 157 7.10 7.22 -2.14
CA VAL A 157 5.78 7.27 -1.49
C VAL A 157 5.01 5.97 -1.70
N GLY A 158 4.26 5.55 -0.68
CA GLY A 158 3.33 4.43 -0.74
C GLY A 158 1.87 4.87 -0.62
N VAL A 159 0.98 4.13 -1.27
CA VAL A 159 -0.47 4.23 -1.14
C VAL A 159 -1.00 2.88 -0.66
N ILE A 160 -1.81 2.88 0.39
CA ILE A 160 -2.48 1.67 0.86
C ILE A 160 -3.98 1.90 0.80
N VAL A 161 -4.66 1.09 -0.01
CA VAL A 161 -6.12 1.11 -0.13
C VAL A 161 -6.69 -0.05 0.66
N THR A 162 -7.63 0.22 1.56
CA THR A 162 -8.33 -0.82 2.34
C THR A 162 -9.79 -0.43 2.57
N ARG A 163 -10.53 -1.24 3.32
CA ARG A 163 -11.93 -0.97 3.66
C ARG A 163 -12.05 0.08 4.76
N ALA A 164 -12.97 1.03 4.61
CA ALA A 164 -13.41 1.88 5.71
C ALA A 164 -14.29 1.09 6.71
N GLU A 165 -14.47 1.63 7.92
CA GLU A 165 -15.30 0.99 8.94
C GLU A 165 -16.78 0.93 8.55
N ASP A 166 -17.27 1.95 7.85
CA ASP A 166 -18.69 2.10 7.49
C ASP A 166 -19.21 1.02 6.52
N LEU A 167 -18.33 0.31 5.80
CA LEU A 167 -18.69 -0.89 5.04
C LEU A 167 -19.28 -2.00 5.94
N ASN A 168 -18.96 -2.01 7.23
CA ASN A 168 -19.54 -2.94 8.18
C ASN A 168 -21.06 -2.76 8.33
N ASP A 169 -21.61 -1.58 8.01
CA ASP A 169 -23.06 -1.36 8.00
C ASP A 169 -23.76 -2.29 6.99
N ILE A 170 -23.15 -2.46 5.81
CA ILE A 170 -23.62 -3.39 4.77
C ILE A 170 -23.39 -4.84 5.21
N PHE A 171 -22.22 -5.14 5.76
CA PHE A 171 -21.87 -6.52 6.11
C PHE A 171 -22.70 -7.11 7.26
N ARG A 172 -23.24 -6.26 8.14
CA ARG A 172 -24.08 -6.68 9.26
C ARG A 172 -25.53 -6.96 8.86
N THR A 173 -25.99 -6.42 7.73
CA THR A 173 -27.38 -6.56 7.25
C THR A 173 -27.50 -7.51 6.06
N THR A 174 -26.40 -7.79 5.37
CA THR A 174 -26.37 -8.64 4.17
C THR A 174 -25.91 -10.05 4.48
N THR A 175 -26.54 -11.05 3.85
CA THR A 175 -26.10 -12.44 3.84
C THR A 175 -25.46 -12.84 2.51
N ASP A 176 -24.55 -13.81 2.56
CA ASP A 176 -24.09 -14.56 1.38
C ASP A 176 -25.17 -15.51 0.85
N ASP A 177 -24.86 -16.22 -0.24
CA ASP A 177 -25.77 -17.18 -0.88
C ASP A 177 -26.10 -18.40 0.00
N LYS A 178 -25.38 -18.58 1.12
CA LYS A 178 -25.61 -19.62 2.12
C LYS A 178 -26.39 -19.12 3.33
N GLY A 179 -26.88 -17.87 3.30
CA GLY A 179 -27.63 -17.24 4.38
C GLY A 179 -26.77 -16.78 5.56
N MET A 180 -25.44 -16.74 5.42
CA MET A 180 -24.54 -16.29 6.47
C MET A 180 -24.26 -14.80 6.36
N LEU A 181 -24.37 -14.07 7.47
CA LEU A 181 -24.04 -12.63 7.48
C LEU A 181 -22.60 -12.39 7.01
N LEU A 182 -22.43 -11.43 6.11
CA LEU A 182 -21.12 -11.11 5.52
C LEU A 182 -20.10 -10.65 6.57
N ILE A 183 -20.54 -10.10 7.71
CA ILE A 183 -19.64 -9.69 8.81
C ILE A 183 -18.78 -10.85 9.35
N LYS A 184 -19.22 -12.11 9.21
CA LYS A 184 -18.40 -13.27 9.59
C LYS A 184 -17.18 -13.46 8.67
N LYS A 185 -17.30 -13.05 7.40
CA LYS A 185 -16.21 -13.06 6.41
C LYS A 185 -15.29 -11.85 6.56
N TYR A 186 -15.87 -10.67 6.82
CA TYR A 186 -15.17 -9.39 6.94
C TYR A 186 -14.87 -9.00 8.40
N GLY A 187 -14.71 -10.01 9.26
CA GLY A 187 -14.66 -9.86 10.71
C GLY A 187 -13.40 -9.17 11.23
N ALA A 188 -13.31 -9.03 12.55
CA ALA A 188 -12.31 -8.20 13.24
C ALA A 188 -10.83 -8.56 13.02
N SER A 189 -10.52 -9.75 12.49
CA SER A 189 -9.17 -10.23 12.18
C SER A 189 -8.72 -9.94 10.74
N THR A 190 -9.55 -9.24 9.96
CA THR A 190 -9.25 -8.89 8.57
C THR A 190 -8.76 -7.45 8.42
N THR A 191 -8.16 -7.13 7.28
CA THR A 191 -7.69 -5.78 6.96
C THR A 191 -8.86 -4.79 6.82
N TRP A 192 -8.77 -3.67 7.52
CA TRP A 192 -9.63 -2.48 7.40
C TRP A 192 -8.93 -1.28 8.04
N MET A 193 -9.44 -0.07 7.82
CA MET A 193 -8.76 1.18 8.16
C MET A 193 -8.34 1.26 9.63
N GLY A 194 -9.19 0.89 10.60
CA GLY A 194 -8.82 0.92 12.01
C GLY A 194 -7.62 0.05 12.38
N LYS A 195 -7.40 -1.07 11.66
CA LYS A 195 -6.22 -1.93 11.83
C LYS A 195 -4.97 -1.31 11.21
N LEU A 196 -5.11 -0.55 10.14
CA LEU A 196 -4.01 0.17 9.50
C LEU A 196 -3.60 1.40 10.32
N LEU A 197 -4.56 2.22 10.77
CA LEU A 197 -4.31 3.46 11.50
C LEU A 197 -3.51 3.23 12.79
N TYR A 198 -3.81 2.19 13.56
CA TYR A 198 -3.01 1.86 14.76
C TYR A 198 -1.52 1.67 14.43
N ARG A 199 -1.22 1.02 13.29
CA ARG A 199 0.13 0.73 12.82
C ARG A 199 0.83 1.98 12.28
N LEU A 200 0.13 2.79 11.50
CA LEU A 200 0.65 4.07 10.99
C LEU A 200 0.88 5.08 12.11
N ASN A 201 -0.03 5.17 13.09
CA ASN A 201 0.14 6.00 14.28
C ASN A 201 1.35 5.56 15.13
N SER A 202 1.64 4.26 15.14
CA SER A 202 2.85 3.70 15.76
C SER A 202 4.10 3.80 14.87
N ARG A 203 4.00 4.45 13.70
CA ARG A 203 5.07 4.65 12.71
C ARG A 203 5.72 3.35 12.23
N ARG A 204 4.93 2.31 12.00
CA ARG A 204 5.45 1.04 11.45
C ARG A 204 6.00 1.18 10.02
N ASN A 205 5.57 2.21 9.27
CA ASN A 205 6.12 2.61 7.97
C ASN A 205 7.53 3.24 8.05
N GLY A 206 8.07 3.48 9.24
CA GLY A 206 9.37 4.15 9.40
C GLY A 206 9.38 5.54 8.76
N GLY A 207 10.33 5.78 7.85
CA GLY A 207 10.46 7.04 7.13
C GLY A 207 9.59 7.17 5.88
N CYS A 208 9.01 6.07 5.38
CA CYS A 208 8.26 6.05 4.13
C CYS A 208 6.95 6.86 4.25
N PRO A 209 6.72 7.89 3.41
CA PRO A 209 5.44 8.58 3.32
C PRO A 209 4.33 7.62 2.86
N ILE A 210 3.19 7.61 3.56
CA ILE A 210 2.05 6.75 3.24
C ILE A 210 0.76 7.57 3.12
N LEU A 211 0.05 7.38 2.01
CA LEU A 211 -1.34 7.77 1.86
C LEU A 211 -2.24 6.55 2.12
N ALA A 212 -2.98 6.56 3.22
CA ALA A 212 -3.97 5.52 3.51
C ALA A 212 -5.34 5.95 3.01
N VAL A 213 -5.99 5.09 2.22
CA VAL A 213 -7.30 5.35 1.60
C VAL A 213 -8.28 4.25 2.02
N GLY A 214 -9.40 4.64 2.61
CA GLY A 214 -10.47 3.73 3.03
C GLY A 214 -11.64 3.78 2.05
N ILE A 215 -11.98 2.66 1.44
CA ILE A 215 -13.15 2.49 0.59
C ILE A 215 -14.39 2.53 1.48
N ARG A 216 -15.25 3.54 1.31
CA ARG A 216 -16.49 3.67 2.07
C ARG A 216 -17.64 2.90 1.45
N LYS A 217 -18.73 2.74 2.21
CA LYS A 217 -19.98 2.13 1.73
C LYS A 217 -20.58 2.82 0.51
N GLU A 218 -20.32 4.11 0.29
CA GLU A 218 -20.74 4.88 -0.89
C GLU A 218 -20.06 4.41 -2.19
N CYS A 219 -19.03 3.57 -2.12
CA CYS A 219 -18.49 2.86 -3.29
C CYS A 219 -19.33 1.65 -3.72
N VAL A 220 -20.27 1.20 -2.88
CA VAL A 220 -21.13 0.05 -3.16
C VAL A 220 -22.40 0.52 -3.85
N GLN A 221 -22.66 -0.03 -5.03
CA GLN A 221 -23.89 0.18 -5.78
C GLN A 221 -24.86 -0.97 -5.49
N ASP A 222 -26.12 -0.63 -5.26
CA ASP A 222 -27.20 -1.61 -5.26
C ASP A 222 -27.39 -2.15 -6.69
N ASP A 223 -27.60 -3.46 -6.81
CA ASP A 223 -27.96 -4.06 -8.09
C ASP A 223 -29.35 -3.50 -8.47
N ALA A 224 -29.41 -2.69 -9.53
CA ALA A 224 -30.67 -2.17 -10.09
C ALA A 224 -31.52 -3.27 -10.72
#